data_AF-A0A8J3HPC1-F1
#
_entry.id   AF-A0A8J3HPC1-F1
#
_cell.length_a   1.000
_cell.length_b   1.000
_cell.length_c   1.000
_cell.angle_alpha   90.00
_cell.angle_beta   90.00
_cell.angle_gamma   90.00
#
_symmetry.space_group_name_H-M   'P 1'
#
loop_
_entity.id
_entity.type
_entity.pdbx_description
1 polymer ?
#
loop_
_entity_poly.entity_id
_entity_poly.type
_entity_poly.pdbx_seq_one_letter_code
_entity_poly.pdbx_strand_id
1 'polypeptide(L)'
;MLRSDIPEVLFSCIEEDDPYRASKIFQIERWCYANWDLHKRGGKKRHNFLAQVLSSKDCWKKVENLHGVKLDRQMVGKKLIVPGSPFSNPSYEIACRCCLEEDIIALFEERKKRLSAQNKSSLLEYGHLVKSLISDLLTGFWSHFVSGYISKLNLDGCHPYEYGLKCAMSLKQGEAVEFFWNKIKSLPEDEVSTQKKDEIFMKTAVYAAGSRCNSYPEIFEFCFSQINSNKYPELLKRDLAENGYYGSLNTLQSALRFDQFQKLFDCLSPNSVSEDDYNIWLDMEIKEHSEPYVDEIVRLFMHMWVKEGFDSHRALVIREELEDKSPLFRTVLLTPLVEKGCMEPVWAILDKANSDQVKEFMDSRQAEYIQSVLEKRDAGSLNKFLSYSKPTAEELDRSASLTEVKLSKAYEQLRLDEAIL
;
A
#
# COMPACT_ATOMS: atom_id res chain seq x y z
N MET A 1 6.37 -0.04 -13.51
CA MET A 1 7.02 -1.36 -13.61
C MET A 1 5.96 -2.38 -13.32
N LEU A 2 5.86 -3.42 -14.12
CA LEU A 2 4.82 -4.43 -13.99
C LEU A 2 5.40 -5.67 -13.31
N ARG A 3 4.54 -6.43 -12.62
CA ARG A 3 4.91 -7.72 -12.03
C ARG A 3 5.50 -8.69 -13.06
N SER A 4 5.05 -8.60 -14.31
CA SER A 4 5.56 -9.38 -15.45
C SER A 4 7.05 -9.14 -15.75
N ASP A 5 7.60 -8.02 -15.28
CA ASP A 5 9.00 -7.68 -15.47
C ASP A 5 9.93 -8.41 -14.46
N ILE A 6 9.35 -9.02 -13.41
CA ILE A 6 10.08 -9.77 -12.38
C ILE A 6 10.19 -11.25 -12.82
N PRO A 7 11.38 -11.87 -12.81
CA PRO A 7 11.55 -13.27 -13.19
C PRO A 7 10.69 -14.22 -12.34
N GLU A 8 9.89 -15.06 -13.00
CA GLU A 8 8.96 -16.00 -12.35
C GLU A 8 9.63 -16.95 -11.33
N VAL A 9 10.92 -17.27 -11.55
CA VAL A 9 11.72 -18.09 -10.63
C VAL A 9 11.84 -17.46 -9.23
N LEU A 10 11.73 -16.14 -9.09
CA LEU A 10 11.76 -15.45 -7.80
C LEU A 10 10.46 -15.60 -7.03
N PHE A 11 9.34 -15.86 -7.70
CA PHE A 11 8.06 -16.18 -7.04
C PHE A 11 7.93 -17.68 -6.77
N SER A 12 8.41 -18.50 -7.70
CA SER A 12 8.36 -19.96 -7.61
C SER A 12 9.30 -20.55 -6.55
N CYS A 13 10.14 -19.73 -5.91
CA CYS A 13 11.02 -20.18 -4.84
C CYS A 13 10.30 -20.37 -3.49
N ILE A 14 9.06 -19.87 -3.37
CA ILE A 14 8.21 -20.09 -2.21
C ILE A 14 7.29 -21.29 -2.50
N GLU A 15 7.37 -22.31 -1.65
CA GLU A 15 6.60 -23.55 -1.76
C GLU A 15 5.09 -23.26 -1.76
N GLU A 16 4.31 -24.05 -2.50
CA GLU A 16 2.87 -23.86 -2.66
C GLU A 16 2.10 -24.04 -1.33
N ASP A 17 2.61 -24.89 -0.45
CA ASP A 17 2.07 -25.21 0.86
C ASP A 17 2.62 -24.31 1.99
N ASP A 18 3.47 -23.32 1.69
CA ASP A 18 3.94 -22.37 2.69
C ASP A 18 2.76 -21.55 3.24
N PRO A 19 2.50 -21.57 4.57
CA PRO A 19 1.35 -20.89 5.15
C PRO A 19 1.40 -19.36 5.00
N TYR A 20 2.56 -18.79 4.68
CA TYR A 20 2.77 -17.36 4.44
C TYR A 20 3.05 -17.04 2.97
N ARG A 21 2.76 -17.97 2.04
CA ARG A 21 3.11 -17.84 0.63
C ARG A 21 2.70 -16.51 0.01
N ALA A 22 1.44 -16.10 0.21
CA ALA A 22 0.92 -14.85 -0.34
C ALA A 22 1.71 -13.63 0.20
N SER A 23 1.96 -13.57 1.51
CA SER A 23 2.73 -12.51 2.15
C SER A 23 4.19 -12.47 1.69
N LYS A 24 4.82 -13.63 1.51
CA LYS A 24 6.20 -13.73 1.01
C LYS A 24 6.31 -13.26 -0.44
N ILE A 25 5.43 -13.73 -1.32
CA ILE A 25 5.39 -13.30 -2.73
C ILE A 25 5.22 -11.80 -2.84
N PHE A 26 4.29 -11.23 -2.06
CA PHE A 26 4.05 -9.78 -2.02
C PHE A 26 5.32 -9.01 -1.60
N GLN A 27 6.03 -9.47 -0.57
CA GLN A 27 7.26 -8.83 -0.11
C GLN A 27 8.44 -9.00 -1.08
N ILE A 28 8.53 -10.14 -1.77
CA ILE A 28 9.52 -10.38 -2.82
C ILE A 28 9.30 -9.40 -3.97
N GLU A 29 8.05 -9.25 -4.43
CA GLU A 29 7.70 -8.31 -5.49
C GLU A 29 8.17 -6.88 -5.16
N ARG A 30 7.87 -6.40 -3.95
CA ARG A 30 8.29 -5.07 -3.51
C ARG A 30 9.79 -4.92 -3.35
N TRP A 31 10.45 -5.93 -2.79
CA TRP A 31 11.91 -5.94 -2.69
C TRP A 31 12.56 -5.86 -4.08
N CYS A 32 12.01 -6.58 -5.06
CA CYS A 32 12.44 -6.50 -6.45
C CYS A 32 12.26 -5.08 -7.01
N TYR A 33 11.12 -4.42 -6.82
CA TYR A 33 10.94 -3.04 -7.28
C TYR A 33 11.98 -2.08 -6.69
N ALA A 34 12.33 -2.21 -5.40
CA ALA A 34 13.39 -1.41 -4.77
C ALA A 34 14.80 -1.78 -5.25
N ASN A 35 15.00 -3.00 -5.73
CA ASN A 35 16.29 -3.55 -6.15
C ASN A 35 16.32 -3.94 -7.64
N TRP A 36 15.66 -3.12 -8.47
CA TRP A 36 15.47 -3.39 -9.89
C TRP A 36 16.78 -3.65 -10.63
N ASP A 37 17.78 -2.79 -10.44
CA ASP A 37 19.07 -2.90 -11.11
C ASP A 37 19.81 -4.21 -10.78
N LEU A 38 19.62 -4.76 -9.58
CA LEU A 38 20.31 -5.98 -9.15
C LEU A 38 19.84 -7.20 -9.93
N HIS A 39 18.55 -7.30 -10.25
CA HIS A 39 18.01 -8.47 -10.94
C HIS A 39 17.72 -8.23 -12.42
N LYS A 40 17.44 -7.00 -12.89
CA LYS A 40 17.32 -6.70 -14.33
C LYS A 40 18.61 -7.02 -15.10
N ARG A 41 19.77 -6.72 -14.51
CA ARG A 41 21.09 -7.01 -15.12
C ARG A 41 21.52 -8.47 -14.90
N GLY A 42 20.68 -9.27 -14.27
CA GLY A 42 20.94 -10.66 -13.95
C GLY A 42 20.60 -11.60 -15.10
N GLY A 43 21.48 -12.55 -15.38
CA GLY A 43 21.11 -13.75 -16.14
C GLY A 43 20.56 -14.84 -15.22
N LYS A 44 20.11 -15.95 -15.82
CA LYS A 44 19.54 -17.12 -15.13
C LYS A 44 20.31 -17.55 -13.87
N LYS A 45 21.65 -17.52 -13.90
CA LYS A 45 22.51 -17.86 -12.74
C LYS A 45 22.25 -16.95 -11.53
N ARG A 46 22.12 -15.62 -11.75
CA ARG A 46 21.86 -14.65 -10.67
C ARG A 46 20.44 -14.78 -10.15
N HIS A 47 19.46 -14.97 -11.04
CA HIS A 47 18.06 -15.16 -10.63
C HIS A 47 17.88 -16.43 -9.81
N ASN A 48 18.48 -17.56 -10.23
CA ASN A 48 18.43 -18.81 -9.48
C ASN A 48 19.10 -18.69 -8.11
N PHE A 49 20.25 -17.99 -8.02
CA PHE A 49 20.90 -17.77 -6.74
C PHE A 49 20.08 -16.87 -5.82
N LEU A 50 19.49 -15.79 -6.35
CA LEU A 50 18.60 -14.92 -5.58
C LEU A 50 17.36 -15.70 -5.09
N ALA A 51 16.76 -16.55 -5.92
CA ALA A 51 15.68 -17.44 -5.53
C ALA A 51 16.09 -18.39 -4.38
N GLN A 52 17.31 -18.93 -4.41
CA GLN A 52 17.86 -19.73 -3.32
C GLN A 52 18.04 -18.91 -2.03
N VAL A 53 18.47 -17.65 -2.13
CA VAL A 53 18.57 -16.76 -0.97
C VAL A 53 17.17 -16.45 -0.40
N LEU A 54 16.20 -16.12 -1.25
CA LEU A 54 14.84 -15.77 -0.83
C LEU A 54 14.03 -16.96 -0.30
N SER A 55 14.36 -18.19 -0.68
CA SER A 55 13.76 -19.41 -0.10
C SER A 55 14.35 -19.79 1.27
N SER A 56 15.47 -19.17 1.65
CA SER A 56 16.17 -19.47 2.91
C SER A 56 15.38 -19.00 4.12
N LYS A 57 15.18 -19.88 5.11
CA LYS A 57 14.36 -19.59 6.31
C LYS A 57 14.89 -18.43 7.15
N ASP A 58 16.20 -18.26 7.22
CA ASP A 58 16.88 -17.17 7.94
C ASP A 58 16.69 -15.79 7.29
N CYS A 59 16.26 -15.72 6.02
CA CYS A 59 15.83 -14.48 5.38
C CYS A 59 14.41 -14.05 5.77
N TRP A 60 13.70 -14.83 6.60
CA TRP A 60 12.34 -14.50 7.03
C TRP A 60 12.23 -14.47 8.55
N LYS A 61 11.68 -13.39 9.08
CA LYS A 61 11.41 -13.20 10.51
C LYS A 61 9.92 -13.31 10.76
N LYS A 62 9.49 -14.02 11.80
CA LYS A 62 8.09 -13.99 12.25
C LYS A 62 7.79 -12.61 12.84
N VAL A 63 6.61 -12.09 12.54
CA VAL A 63 6.13 -10.79 13.03
C VAL A 63 4.65 -10.90 13.43
N GLU A 64 4.24 -10.08 14.39
CA GLU A 64 2.87 -10.02 14.89
C GLU A 64 2.04 -9.00 14.08
N ASN A 65 1.91 -9.22 12.78
CA ASN A 65 1.05 -8.43 11.91
C ASN A 65 0.33 -9.33 10.90
N LEU A 66 -0.52 -8.74 10.05
CA LEU A 66 -1.32 -9.48 9.05
C LEU A 66 -0.48 -10.38 8.13
N HIS A 67 0.79 -10.02 7.88
CA HIS A 67 1.67 -10.82 7.01
C HIS A 67 2.25 -12.03 7.73
N GLY A 68 2.31 -12.03 9.07
CA GLY A 68 2.88 -13.09 9.90
C GLY A 68 4.40 -13.31 9.76
N VAL A 69 4.99 -12.83 8.66
CA VAL A 69 6.42 -12.87 8.34
C VAL A 69 6.88 -11.57 7.69
N LYS A 70 8.16 -11.24 7.87
CA LYS A 70 8.85 -10.10 7.26
C LYS A 70 10.17 -10.55 6.64
N LEU A 71 10.46 -10.07 5.43
CA LEU A 71 11.74 -10.29 4.76
C LEU A 71 12.87 -9.56 5.51
N ASP A 72 13.88 -10.30 5.95
CA ASP A 72 15.12 -9.76 6.49
C ASP A 72 16.07 -9.37 5.35
N ARG A 73 15.95 -8.11 4.92
CA ARG A 73 16.71 -7.55 3.80
C ARG A 73 18.20 -7.46 4.08
N GLN A 74 18.60 -7.26 5.34
CA GLN A 74 20.01 -7.30 5.73
C GLN A 74 20.58 -8.71 5.59
N MET A 75 19.83 -9.74 6.02
CA MET A 75 20.25 -11.13 5.83
C MET A 75 20.34 -11.52 4.36
N VAL A 76 19.39 -11.06 3.53
CA VAL A 76 19.47 -11.20 2.07
C VAL A 76 20.75 -10.57 1.56
N GLY A 77 21.03 -9.31 1.91
CA GLY A 77 22.26 -8.61 1.54
C GLY A 77 23.52 -9.39 1.94
N LYS A 78 23.59 -9.87 3.19
CA LYS A 78 24.72 -10.67 3.70
C LYS A 78 24.97 -11.92 2.87
N LYS A 79 23.92 -12.65 2.49
CA LYS A 79 24.04 -13.84 1.62
C LYS A 79 24.45 -13.49 0.19
N LEU A 80 24.04 -12.34 -0.32
CA LEU A 80 24.40 -11.90 -1.67
C LEU A 80 25.89 -11.54 -1.80
N ILE A 81 26.53 -11.04 -0.74
CA ILE A 81 27.94 -10.59 -0.78
C ILE A 81 28.97 -11.67 -0.43
N VAL A 82 28.54 -12.89 -0.09
CA VAL A 82 29.45 -14.01 0.24
C VAL A 82 30.42 -14.30 -0.92
N PRO A 83 31.72 -14.60 -0.63
CA PRO A 83 32.67 -15.00 -1.65
C PRO A 83 32.17 -16.12 -2.57
N GLY A 84 32.40 -15.99 -3.88
CA GLY A 84 31.91 -16.95 -4.87
C GLY A 84 30.46 -16.74 -5.32
N SER A 85 29.72 -15.82 -4.67
CA SER A 85 28.39 -15.40 -5.11
C SER A 85 28.40 -14.88 -6.55
N PRO A 86 27.35 -15.13 -7.35
CA PRO A 86 27.12 -14.46 -8.64
C PRO A 86 27.04 -12.92 -8.55
N PHE A 87 26.90 -12.39 -7.33
CA PHE A 87 26.89 -10.97 -6.98
C PHE A 87 28.21 -10.47 -6.39
N SER A 88 29.28 -11.25 -6.46
CA SER A 88 30.64 -10.87 -6.01
C SER A 88 31.18 -9.59 -6.67
N ASN A 89 30.67 -9.23 -7.85
CA ASN A 89 30.78 -7.90 -8.47
C ASN A 89 29.35 -7.47 -8.84
N PRO A 90 28.57 -6.88 -7.91
CA PRO A 90 28.88 -5.62 -7.20
C PRO A 90 28.72 -5.69 -5.66
N SER A 91 29.53 -6.49 -4.96
CA SER A 91 29.35 -6.75 -3.51
C SER A 91 29.36 -5.50 -2.63
N TYR A 92 30.25 -4.53 -2.92
CA TYR A 92 30.34 -3.29 -2.15
C TYR A 92 29.09 -2.42 -2.26
N GLU A 93 28.50 -2.32 -3.46
CA GLU A 93 27.25 -1.59 -3.69
C GLU A 93 26.08 -2.22 -2.92
N ILE A 94 25.99 -3.56 -2.94
CA ILE A 94 24.97 -4.30 -2.17
C ILE A 94 25.15 -4.06 -0.67
N ALA A 95 26.39 -4.14 -0.16
CA ALA A 95 26.68 -3.88 1.25
C ALA A 95 26.27 -2.45 1.64
N CYS A 96 26.56 -1.46 0.79
CA CYS A 96 26.18 -0.06 1.00
C CYS A 96 24.65 0.14 1.02
N ARG A 97 23.92 -0.48 0.09
CA ARG A 97 22.45 -0.40 0.00
C ARG A 97 21.77 -1.03 1.21
N CYS A 98 22.29 -2.16 1.67
CA CYS A 98 21.75 -2.85 2.84
C CYS A 98 22.31 -2.33 4.17
N CYS A 99 23.16 -1.28 4.15
CA CYS A 99 23.87 -0.72 5.31
C CYS A 99 24.54 -1.79 6.19
N LEU A 100 25.26 -2.72 5.57
CA LEU A 100 26.04 -3.75 6.26
C LEU A 100 27.36 -3.17 6.76
N GLU A 101 27.32 -2.34 7.81
CA GLU A 101 28.42 -1.49 8.27
C GLU A 101 29.77 -2.22 8.39
N GLU A 102 29.81 -3.39 9.05
CA GLU A 102 31.06 -4.14 9.21
C GLU A 102 31.60 -4.66 7.86
N ASP A 103 30.71 -5.16 7.00
CA ASP A 103 31.06 -5.68 5.68
C ASP A 103 31.52 -4.56 4.74
N ILE A 104 30.91 -3.37 4.82
CA ILE A 104 31.33 -2.17 4.06
C ILE A 104 32.77 -1.81 4.42
N ILE A 105 33.09 -1.74 5.72
CA ILE A 105 34.44 -1.43 6.21
C ILE A 105 35.44 -2.49 5.73
N ALA A 106 35.10 -3.77 5.87
CA ALA A 106 35.96 -4.87 5.46
C ALA A 106 36.24 -4.86 3.95
N LEU A 107 35.21 -4.70 3.13
CA LEU A 107 35.33 -4.64 1.66
C LEU A 107 36.14 -3.41 1.21
N PHE A 108 35.94 -2.27 1.86
CA PHE A 108 36.70 -1.05 1.56
C PHE A 108 38.20 -1.23 1.90
N GLU A 109 38.51 -1.76 3.08
CA GLU A 109 39.89 -2.01 3.50
C GLU A 109 40.57 -3.10 2.65
N GLU A 110 39.86 -4.14 2.22
CA GLU A 110 40.39 -5.14 1.29
C GLU A 110 40.75 -4.49 -0.06
N ARG A 111 39.88 -3.63 -0.59
CA ARG A 111 40.19 -2.85 -1.80
C ARG A 111 41.42 -1.98 -1.60
N LYS A 112 41.48 -1.22 -0.50
CA LYS A 112 42.62 -0.36 -0.19
C LYS A 112 43.93 -1.15 -0.13
N LYS A 113 43.95 -2.30 0.55
CA LYS A 113 45.11 -3.22 0.57
C LYS A 113 45.50 -3.69 -0.83
N ARG A 114 44.54 -4.08 -1.68
CA ARG A 114 44.78 -4.48 -3.08
C ARG A 114 45.35 -3.35 -3.94
N LEU A 115 44.91 -2.11 -3.73
CA LEU A 115 45.45 -0.94 -4.42
C LEU A 115 46.84 -0.57 -3.93
N SER A 116 47.08 -0.60 -2.61
CA SER A 116 48.40 -0.36 -2.01
C SER A 116 49.44 -1.34 -2.53
N ALA A 117 49.08 -2.62 -2.68
CA ALA A 117 49.98 -3.67 -3.18
C ALA A 117 50.47 -3.43 -4.63
N GLN A 118 49.84 -2.51 -5.37
CA GLN A 118 50.28 -2.14 -6.73
C GLN A 118 51.38 -1.07 -6.75
N ASN A 119 51.84 -0.59 -5.58
CA ASN A 119 52.92 0.38 -5.42
C ASN A 119 52.76 1.68 -6.24
N LYS A 120 51.50 2.10 -6.48
CA LYS A 120 51.15 3.38 -7.13
C LYS A 120 50.41 4.26 -6.14
N SER A 121 51.08 5.26 -5.59
CA SER A 121 50.50 6.18 -4.58
C SER A 121 49.22 6.87 -5.07
N SER A 122 49.14 7.20 -6.37
CA SER A 122 47.95 7.81 -6.99
C SER A 122 46.68 6.98 -6.85
N LEU A 123 46.77 5.65 -6.65
CA LEU A 123 45.61 4.78 -6.44
C LEU A 123 44.99 4.93 -5.04
N LEU A 124 45.76 5.46 -4.08
CA LEU A 124 45.30 5.71 -2.72
C LEU A 124 44.79 7.14 -2.52
N GLU A 125 44.97 7.99 -3.53
CA GLU A 125 44.41 9.32 -3.52
C GLU A 125 42.89 9.28 -3.65
N TYR A 126 42.23 10.30 -3.09
CA TYR A 126 40.77 10.45 -3.06
C TYR A 126 40.08 10.13 -4.40
N GLY A 127 40.66 10.58 -5.53
CA GLY A 127 40.09 10.34 -6.86
C GLY A 127 39.95 8.85 -7.20
N HIS A 128 40.95 8.03 -6.86
CA HIS A 128 40.92 6.60 -7.14
C HIS A 128 40.33 5.79 -5.98
N LEU A 129 40.64 6.14 -4.74
CA LEU A 129 40.21 5.37 -3.58
C LEU A 129 38.71 5.54 -3.31
N VAL A 130 38.17 6.76 -3.46
CA VAL A 130 36.79 7.09 -3.10
C VAL A 130 35.95 7.41 -4.33
N LYS A 131 36.36 8.39 -5.15
CA LYS A 131 35.52 8.89 -6.26
C LYS A 131 35.20 7.82 -7.31
N SER A 132 36.12 6.87 -7.54
CA SER A 132 35.89 5.77 -8.50
C SER A 132 34.89 4.71 -8.03
N LEU A 133 34.52 4.68 -6.75
CA LEU A 133 33.52 3.75 -6.21
C LEU A 133 32.10 4.27 -6.33
N ILE A 134 31.91 5.57 -6.61
CA ILE A 134 30.60 6.22 -6.57
C ILE A 134 29.76 5.73 -7.76
N SER A 135 28.92 4.72 -7.53
CA SER A 135 27.91 4.26 -8.48
C SER A 135 26.51 4.80 -8.16
N ASP A 136 26.21 5.05 -6.88
CA ASP A 136 24.96 5.64 -6.39
C ASP A 136 25.18 6.50 -5.13
N LEU A 137 24.10 7.10 -4.61
CA LEU A 137 24.14 8.00 -3.46
C LEU A 137 24.63 7.32 -2.18
N LEU A 138 24.20 6.09 -1.90
CA LEU A 138 24.61 5.35 -0.70
C LEU A 138 26.07 4.89 -0.79
N THR A 139 26.50 4.41 -1.96
CA THR A 139 27.89 4.04 -2.21
C THR A 139 28.80 5.27 -2.12
N GLY A 140 28.31 6.41 -2.61
CA GLY A 140 28.93 7.72 -2.42
C GLY A 140 29.10 8.06 -0.94
N PHE A 141 28.01 8.11 -0.18
CA PHE A 141 28.02 8.38 1.25
C PHE A 141 29.00 7.47 2.00
N TRP A 142 28.84 6.15 1.87
CA TRP A 142 29.64 5.18 2.60
C TRP A 142 31.13 5.29 2.27
N SER A 143 31.47 5.44 0.98
CA SER A 143 32.88 5.58 0.58
C SER A 143 33.53 6.82 1.15
N HIS A 144 32.81 7.94 1.29
CA HIS A 144 33.34 9.13 1.97
C HIS A 144 33.43 8.93 3.48
N PHE A 145 32.42 8.29 4.06
CA PHE A 145 32.33 8.05 5.50
C PHE A 145 33.46 7.12 6.00
N VAL A 146 33.61 5.93 5.42
CA VAL A 146 34.60 4.93 5.88
C VAL A 146 36.04 5.30 5.54
N SER A 147 36.24 6.13 4.51
CA SER A 147 37.59 6.58 4.12
C SER A 147 38.10 7.77 4.94
N GLY A 148 37.25 8.39 5.75
CA GLY A 148 37.55 9.64 6.46
C GLY A 148 37.50 10.89 5.58
N TYR A 149 37.05 10.79 4.33
CA TYR A 149 36.89 11.94 3.41
C TYR A 149 35.49 12.56 3.46
N ILE A 150 34.74 12.41 4.58
CA ILE A 150 33.39 12.95 4.70
C ILE A 150 33.29 14.46 4.47
N SER A 151 34.35 15.22 4.81
CA SER A 151 34.44 16.67 4.56
C SER A 151 34.48 17.06 3.08
N LYS A 152 34.74 16.10 2.18
CA LYS A 152 34.67 16.32 0.71
C LYS A 152 33.28 16.07 0.13
N LEU A 153 32.37 15.51 0.92
CA LEU A 153 30.97 15.33 0.55
C LEU A 153 30.18 16.57 0.96
N ASN A 154 29.43 17.15 0.03
CA ASN A 154 28.51 18.23 0.39
C ASN A 154 27.30 17.65 1.15
N LEU A 155 27.22 17.91 2.45
CA LEU A 155 26.15 17.45 3.33
C LEU A 155 24.95 18.41 3.40
N ASP A 156 25.01 19.54 2.68
CA ASP A 156 24.00 20.61 2.73
C ASP A 156 23.69 21.09 4.16
N GLY A 157 24.74 21.24 4.98
CA GLY A 157 24.64 21.66 6.38
C GLY A 157 24.00 20.64 7.32
N CYS A 158 23.73 19.42 6.86
CA CYS A 158 23.11 18.36 7.67
C CYS A 158 24.16 17.52 8.40
N HIS A 159 23.74 16.87 9.49
CA HIS A 159 24.54 15.82 10.13
C HIS A 159 24.80 14.66 9.14
N PRO A 160 25.97 14.00 9.13
CA PRO A 160 26.26 12.90 8.20
C PRO A 160 25.18 11.80 8.15
N TYR A 161 24.64 11.40 9.31
CA TYR A 161 23.55 10.40 9.33
C TYR A 161 22.21 10.94 8.79
N GLU A 162 21.91 12.25 8.93
CA GLU A 162 20.73 12.86 8.29
C GLU A 162 20.91 12.88 6.76
N TYR A 163 22.13 13.14 6.27
CA TYR A 163 22.44 13.02 4.85
C TYR A 163 22.33 11.57 4.35
N GLY A 164 22.88 10.61 5.09
CA GLY A 164 22.75 9.17 4.79
C GLY A 164 21.28 8.72 4.72
N LEU A 165 20.45 9.20 5.64
CA LEU A 165 19.00 8.98 5.60
C LEU A 165 18.37 9.52 4.31
N LYS A 166 18.72 10.75 3.89
CA LYS A 166 18.25 11.30 2.60
C LYS A 166 18.68 10.44 1.42
N CYS A 167 19.92 9.96 1.39
CA CYS A 167 20.40 9.03 0.35
C CYS A 167 19.57 7.73 0.33
N ALA A 168 19.29 7.16 1.50
CA ALA A 168 18.47 5.95 1.62
C ALA A 168 17.03 6.17 1.10
N MET A 169 16.43 7.31 1.42
CA MET A 169 15.11 7.71 0.92
C MET A 169 15.08 7.86 -0.59
N SER A 170 16.07 8.55 -1.18
CA SER A 170 16.16 8.72 -2.64
C SER A 170 16.32 7.40 -3.39
N LEU A 171 16.97 6.41 -2.77
CA LEU A 171 17.15 5.07 -3.34
C LEU A 171 16.09 4.07 -2.91
N LYS A 172 15.08 4.47 -2.13
CA LYS A 172 13.96 3.61 -1.68
C LYS A 172 14.42 2.39 -0.85
N GLN A 173 15.54 2.52 -0.13
CA GLN A 173 16.16 1.40 0.61
C GLN A 173 15.67 1.39 2.06
N GLY A 174 14.65 0.58 2.35
CA GLY A 174 14.00 0.55 3.67
C GLY A 174 14.92 0.17 4.83
N GLU A 175 15.80 -0.80 4.63
CA GLU A 175 16.80 -1.22 5.61
C GLU A 175 17.85 -0.13 5.90
N ALA A 176 18.20 0.67 4.88
CA ALA A 176 19.11 1.79 5.06
C ALA A 176 18.43 2.94 5.83
N VAL A 177 17.15 3.19 5.57
CA VAL A 177 16.36 4.15 6.36
C VAL A 177 16.31 3.74 7.83
N GLU A 178 16.02 2.48 8.12
CA GLU A 178 16.01 1.94 9.48
C GLU A 178 17.39 2.10 10.14
N PHE A 179 18.47 1.76 9.44
CA PHE A 179 19.83 1.93 9.94
C PHE A 179 20.16 3.38 10.29
N PHE A 180 19.98 4.32 9.35
CA PHE A 180 20.33 5.72 9.58
C PHE A 180 19.45 6.36 10.63
N TRP A 181 18.16 6.03 10.67
CA TRP A 181 17.29 6.51 11.73
C TRP A 181 17.74 6.03 13.11
N ASN A 182 18.11 4.75 13.25
CA ASN A 182 18.61 4.23 14.52
C ASN A 182 19.89 4.95 14.97
N LYS A 183 20.80 5.28 14.04
CA LYS A 183 21.97 6.11 14.33
C LYS A 183 21.57 7.51 14.78
N ILE A 184 20.70 8.22 14.04
CA ILE A 184 20.19 9.55 14.40
C ILE A 184 19.52 9.55 15.77
N LYS A 185 18.64 8.57 16.03
CA LYS A 185 17.93 8.41 17.29
C LYS A 185 18.89 8.30 18.48
N SER A 186 19.98 7.56 18.30
CA SER A 186 21.02 7.35 19.32
C SER A 186 21.98 8.52 19.54
N LEU A 187 21.98 9.54 18.67
CA LEU A 187 22.85 10.71 18.84
C LEU A 187 22.51 11.48 20.12
N PRO A 188 23.49 12.11 20.78
CA PRO A 188 23.23 12.92 21.97
C PRO A 188 22.52 14.25 21.60
N GLU A 189 21.89 14.88 22.60
CA GLU A 189 21.04 16.07 22.41
C GLU A 189 21.81 17.30 21.91
N ASP A 190 23.11 17.37 22.20
CA ASP A 190 24.02 18.43 21.75
C ASP A 190 24.42 18.29 20.27
N GLU A 191 24.34 17.08 19.70
CA GLU A 191 24.55 16.87 18.25
C GLU A 191 23.26 17.06 17.45
N VAL A 192 22.15 16.43 17.90
CA VAL A 192 20.84 16.57 17.26
C VAL A 192 19.77 16.61 18.35
N SER A 193 19.08 17.74 18.47
CA SER A 193 18.03 17.91 19.47
C SER A 193 16.84 16.97 19.24
N THR A 194 16.13 16.63 20.31
CA THR A 194 14.92 15.79 20.25
C THR A 194 13.88 16.38 19.29
N GLN A 195 13.69 17.70 19.32
CA GLN A 195 12.79 18.39 18.39
C GLN A 195 13.24 18.24 16.92
N LYS A 196 14.54 18.32 16.65
CA LYS A 196 15.08 18.14 15.30
C LYS A 196 14.95 16.68 14.85
N LYS A 197 15.13 15.71 15.74
CA LYS A 197 14.90 14.28 15.46
C LYS A 197 13.44 14.04 15.04
N ASP A 198 12.49 14.55 15.83
CA ASP A 198 11.06 14.44 15.53
C ASP A 198 10.72 15.06 14.16
N GLU A 199 11.30 16.23 13.86
CA GLU A 199 11.09 16.94 12.60
C GLU A 199 11.71 16.19 11.40
N ILE A 200 12.92 15.65 11.52
CA ILE A 200 13.54 14.79 10.50
C ILE A 200 12.63 13.60 10.20
N PHE A 201 12.12 12.96 11.25
CA PHE A 201 11.35 11.74 11.10
C PHE A 201 9.96 11.98 10.53
N MET A 202 9.28 13.05 10.97
CA MET A 202 7.98 13.45 10.43
C MET A 202 8.09 13.79 8.93
N LYS A 203 9.13 14.52 8.52
CA LYS A 203 9.40 14.79 7.10
C LYS A 203 9.68 13.51 6.31
N THR A 204 10.42 12.58 6.89
CA THR A 204 10.72 11.28 6.27
C THR A 204 9.44 10.48 6.05
N ALA A 205 8.53 10.45 7.04
CA ALA A 205 7.24 9.79 6.94
C ALA A 205 6.36 10.40 5.85
N VAL A 206 6.21 11.73 5.83
CA VAL A 206 5.43 12.44 4.80
C VAL A 206 5.98 12.21 3.39
N TYR A 207 7.31 12.22 3.25
CA TYR A 207 7.95 11.94 1.96
C TYR A 207 7.75 10.48 1.52
N ALA A 208 7.81 9.52 2.45
CA ALA A 208 7.57 8.10 2.17
C ALA A 208 6.12 7.80 1.75
N ALA A 209 5.18 8.62 2.21
CA ALA A 209 3.75 8.55 1.90
C ALA A 209 3.39 9.13 0.52
N GLY A 210 4.25 9.97 -0.07
CA GLY A 210 3.92 10.73 -1.29
C GLY A 210 3.73 9.88 -2.55
N SER A 211 3.35 10.57 -3.65
CA SER A 211 3.06 10.08 -5.04
C SER A 211 3.06 8.56 -5.25
N ARG A 212 2.03 7.96 -5.87
CA ARG A 212 2.00 6.51 -6.23
C ARG A 212 3.30 5.97 -6.88
N CYS A 213 4.07 6.79 -7.59
CA CYS A 213 5.38 6.42 -8.17
C CYS A 213 6.58 6.48 -7.19
N ASN A 214 6.41 7.17 -6.06
CA ASN A 214 7.35 7.42 -4.97
C ASN A 214 6.89 6.85 -3.61
N SER A 215 5.71 6.23 -3.52
CA SER A 215 5.29 5.62 -2.26
C SER A 215 6.24 4.47 -1.90
N TYR A 216 6.71 4.47 -0.65
CA TYR A 216 7.65 3.48 -0.12
C TYR A 216 7.03 2.80 1.09
N PRO A 217 6.14 1.82 0.89
CA PRO A 217 5.20 1.53 1.94
C PRO A 217 5.85 0.84 3.15
N GLU A 218 6.98 0.17 2.97
CA GLU A 218 7.78 -0.38 4.07
C GLU A 218 8.57 0.69 4.82
N ILE A 219 9.01 1.75 4.13
CA ILE A 219 9.63 2.92 4.78
C ILE A 219 8.56 3.67 5.58
N PHE A 220 7.40 3.89 4.97
CA PHE A 220 6.29 4.55 5.64
C PHE A 220 5.82 3.74 6.86
N GLU A 221 5.65 2.43 6.72
CA GLU A 221 5.30 1.54 7.83
C GLU A 221 6.32 1.64 8.97
N PHE A 222 7.62 1.59 8.65
CA PHE A 222 8.67 1.77 9.64
C PHE A 222 8.51 3.10 10.36
N CYS A 223 8.33 4.20 9.61
CA CYS A 223 8.09 5.52 10.19
C CYS A 223 6.84 5.53 11.09
N PHE A 224 5.71 5.05 10.57
CA PHE A 224 4.45 5.03 11.29
C PHE A 224 4.53 4.26 12.61
N SER A 225 5.23 3.11 12.63
CA SER A 225 5.40 2.28 13.83
C SER A 225 6.17 2.96 14.98
N GLN A 226 6.89 4.04 14.68
CA GLN A 226 7.69 4.79 15.65
C GLN A 226 7.04 6.15 16.00
N ILE A 227 6.03 6.60 15.25
CA ILE A 227 5.32 7.85 15.51
C ILE A 227 4.29 7.61 16.60
N ASN A 228 4.31 8.45 17.64
CA ASN A 228 3.30 8.41 18.69
C ASN A 228 1.91 8.78 18.14
N SER A 229 0.86 8.11 18.61
CA SER A 229 -0.51 8.30 18.13
C SER A 229 -1.03 9.74 18.28
N ASN A 230 -0.56 10.48 19.27
CA ASN A 230 -0.88 11.90 19.44
C ASN A 230 -0.37 12.81 18.30
N LYS A 231 0.53 12.30 17.45
CA LYS A 231 1.07 13.00 16.28
C LYS A 231 0.38 12.63 14.97
N TYR A 232 -0.54 11.67 14.96
CA TYR A 232 -1.26 11.28 13.74
C TYR A 232 -2.02 12.43 13.06
N PRO A 233 -2.73 13.33 13.79
CA PRO A 233 -3.36 14.48 13.15
C PRO A 233 -2.34 15.43 12.49
N GLU A 234 -1.17 15.61 13.11
CA GLU A 234 -0.09 16.44 12.56
C GLU A 234 0.51 15.80 11.31
N LEU A 235 0.73 14.48 11.32
CA LEU A 235 1.19 13.71 10.17
C LEU A 235 0.23 13.87 8.98
N LEU A 236 -1.07 13.65 9.19
CA LEU A 236 -2.10 13.77 8.15
C LEU A 236 -2.19 15.18 7.57
N LYS A 237 -2.06 16.21 8.42
CA LYS A 237 -2.05 17.61 7.97
C LYS A 237 -0.85 17.90 7.06
N ARG A 238 0.35 17.42 7.44
CA ARG A 238 1.57 17.61 6.65
C ARG A 238 1.54 16.79 5.36
N ASP A 239 1.03 15.56 5.42
CA ASP A 239 0.82 14.68 4.28
C ASP A 239 -0.06 15.33 3.22
N LEU A 240 -1.24 15.83 3.61
CA LEU A 240 -2.15 16.54 2.70
C LEU A 240 -1.49 17.82 2.12
N ALA A 241 -0.78 18.58 2.94
CA ALA A 241 -0.14 19.82 2.49
C ALA A 241 1.00 19.60 1.49
N GLU A 242 1.78 18.52 1.66
CA GLU A 242 2.91 18.20 0.80
C GLU A 242 2.46 17.47 -0.48
N ASN A 243 1.56 16.50 -0.34
CA ASN A 243 1.19 15.59 -1.42
C ASN A 243 -0.08 16.00 -2.18
N GLY A 244 -0.90 16.88 -1.61
CA GLY A 244 -2.20 17.29 -2.17
C GLY A 244 -3.33 16.27 -1.97
N TYR A 245 -3.04 15.14 -1.33
CA TYR A 245 -3.98 14.08 -0.94
C TYR A 245 -3.39 13.29 0.25
N TYR A 246 -4.15 12.39 0.85
CA TYR A 246 -3.66 11.55 1.96
C TYR A 246 -2.84 10.35 1.46
N GLY A 247 -1.60 10.62 1.06
CA GLY A 247 -0.65 9.60 0.61
C GLY A 247 -0.37 8.52 1.65
N SER A 248 -0.42 8.87 2.94
CA SER A 248 -0.23 7.95 4.07
C SER A 248 -1.28 6.83 4.07
N LEU A 249 -2.56 7.18 3.90
CA LEU A 249 -3.67 6.21 3.82
C LEU A 249 -3.53 5.32 2.58
N ASN A 250 -3.29 5.92 1.41
CA ASN A 250 -3.09 5.17 0.16
C ASN A 250 -1.92 4.18 0.28
N THR A 251 -0.84 4.60 0.92
CA THR A 251 0.37 3.79 1.15
C THR A 251 0.08 2.61 2.06
N LEU A 252 -0.66 2.81 3.15
CA LEU A 252 -1.04 1.74 4.08
C LEU A 252 -2.02 0.75 3.46
N GLN A 253 -3.01 1.23 2.71
CA GLN A 253 -3.95 0.38 1.96
C GLN A 253 -3.20 -0.48 0.94
N SER A 254 -2.33 0.12 0.13
CA SER A 254 -1.50 -0.58 -0.85
C SER A 254 -0.53 -1.59 -0.21
N ALA A 255 -0.19 -1.40 1.07
CA ALA A 255 0.66 -2.31 1.85
C ALA A 255 -0.13 -3.37 2.63
N LEU A 256 -1.46 -3.39 2.53
CA LEU A 256 -2.33 -4.25 3.31
C LEU A 256 -2.05 -4.07 4.83
N ARG A 257 -1.92 -2.81 5.27
CA ARG A 257 -1.72 -2.39 6.66
C ARG A 257 -3.00 -1.79 7.23
N PHE A 258 -4.06 -2.59 7.22
CA PHE A 258 -5.42 -2.14 7.50
C PHE A 258 -5.62 -1.63 8.94
N ASP A 259 -4.96 -2.23 9.93
CA ASP A 259 -5.01 -1.76 11.32
C ASP A 259 -4.40 -0.36 11.50
N GLN A 260 -3.30 -0.10 10.78
CA GLN A 260 -2.61 1.19 10.78
C GLN A 260 -3.42 2.23 9.99
N PHE A 261 -4.00 1.82 8.85
CA PHE A 261 -4.89 2.65 8.06
C PHE A 261 -6.06 3.12 8.94
N GLN A 262 -6.71 2.19 9.64
CA GLN A 262 -7.84 2.48 10.51
C GLN A 262 -7.48 3.55 11.56
N LYS A 263 -6.35 3.41 12.24
CA LYS A 263 -5.87 4.38 13.24
C LYS A 263 -5.66 5.79 12.67
N LEU A 264 -5.16 5.90 11.43
CA LEU A 264 -5.02 7.19 10.76
C LEU A 264 -6.38 7.74 10.32
N PHE A 265 -7.20 6.90 9.70
CA PHE A 265 -8.52 7.28 9.23
C PHE A 265 -9.39 7.80 10.39
N ASP A 266 -9.26 7.23 11.59
CA ASP A 266 -9.93 7.67 12.82
C ASP A 266 -9.62 9.12 13.22
N CYS A 267 -8.44 9.63 12.84
CA CYS A 267 -8.05 11.01 13.08
C CYS A 267 -8.67 12.01 12.10
N LEU A 268 -9.31 11.55 11.02
CA LEU A 268 -9.90 12.40 9.99
C LEU A 268 -11.33 12.84 10.33
N SER A 269 -11.61 14.10 10.00
CA SER A 269 -12.95 14.67 9.98
C SER A 269 -13.55 14.49 8.59
N PRO A 270 -14.86 14.25 8.45
CA PRO A 270 -15.52 14.17 7.14
C PRO A 270 -15.24 15.39 6.26
N ASN A 271 -15.17 16.59 6.86
CA ASN A 271 -14.93 17.85 6.14
C ASN A 271 -13.51 17.98 5.57
N SER A 272 -12.56 17.15 6.02
CA SER A 272 -11.18 17.17 5.50
C SER A 272 -10.96 16.14 4.39
N VAL A 273 -11.95 15.29 4.10
CA VAL A 273 -11.84 14.20 3.12
C VAL A 273 -12.74 14.51 1.93
N SER A 274 -12.20 14.42 0.72
CA SER A 274 -13.03 14.56 -0.49
C SER A 274 -13.88 13.30 -0.69
N GLU A 275 -15.04 13.44 -1.34
CA GLU A 275 -15.90 12.29 -1.63
C GLU A 275 -15.18 11.29 -2.56
N ASP A 276 -14.38 11.78 -3.52
CA ASP A 276 -13.54 10.98 -4.41
C ASP A 276 -12.48 10.17 -3.65
N ASP A 277 -11.75 10.78 -2.70
CA ASP A 277 -10.74 10.07 -1.90
C ASP A 277 -11.38 8.94 -1.07
N TYR A 278 -12.53 9.23 -0.46
CA TYR A 278 -13.27 8.23 0.31
C TYR A 278 -13.73 7.06 -0.56
N ASN A 279 -14.23 7.34 -1.76
CA ASN A 279 -14.64 6.32 -2.73
C ASN A 279 -13.45 5.44 -3.16
N ILE A 280 -12.30 6.06 -3.48
CA ILE A 280 -11.05 5.35 -3.82
C ILE A 280 -10.61 4.42 -2.67
N TRP A 281 -10.76 4.84 -1.42
CA TRP A 281 -10.40 3.97 -0.28
C TRP A 281 -11.36 2.81 -0.09
N LEU A 282 -12.65 2.97 -0.40
CA LEU A 282 -13.60 1.87 -0.35
C LEU A 282 -13.37 0.87 -1.48
N ASP A 283 -12.84 1.31 -2.62
CA ASP A 283 -12.34 0.45 -3.69
C ASP A 283 -11.05 -0.28 -3.28
N MET A 284 -11.22 -1.27 -2.42
CA MET A 284 -10.13 -2.09 -1.84
C MET A 284 -9.65 -3.21 -2.78
N GLU A 285 -10.04 -3.18 -4.07
CA GLU A 285 -9.68 -4.19 -5.08
C GLU A 285 -9.87 -5.64 -4.60
N ILE A 286 -10.93 -5.90 -3.80
CA ILE A 286 -11.12 -7.15 -3.05
C ILE A 286 -11.06 -8.41 -3.92
N LYS A 287 -11.39 -8.28 -5.22
CA LYS A 287 -11.31 -9.35 -6.21
C LYS A 287 -9.89 -9.93 -6.34
N GLU A 288 -8.87 -9.08 -6.25
CA GLU A 288 -7.47 -9.43 -6.47
C GLU A 288 -6.83 -10.16 -5.29
N HIS A 289 -7.48 -10.16 -4.13
CA HIS A 289 -6.91 -10.67 -2.88
C HIS A 289 -7.36 -12.10 -2.56
N SER A 290 -6.45 -12.89 -1.99
CA SER A 290 -6.73 -14.22 -1.44
C SER A 290 -7.19 -14.12 0.01
N GLU A 291 -7.92 -15.14 0.51
CA GLU A 291 -8.07 -15.35 1.96
C GLU A 291 -6.65 -15.55 2.54
N PRO A 292 -6.20 -14.80 3.58
CA PRO A 292 -6.95 -14.13 4.66
C PRO A 292 -7.15 -12.61 4.52
N TYR A 293 -6.69 -11.97 3.44
CA TYR A 293 -6.76 -10.51 3.31
C TYR A 293 -8.19 -9.99 3.13
N VAL A 294 -9.05 -10.81 2.51
CA VAL A 294 -10.46 -10.48 2.26
C VAL A 294 -11.20 -10.13 3.56
N ASP A 295 -10.99 -10.88 4.64
CA ASP A 295 -11.67 -10.64 5.91
C ASP A 295 -11.26 -9.30 6.56
N GLU A 296 -9.97 -8.97 6.51
CA GLU A 296 -9.46 -7.70 7.03
C GLU A 296 -9.88 -6.52 6.15
N ILE A 297 -9.96 -6.71 4.83
CA ILE A 297 -10.51 -5.71 3.90
C ILE A 297 -11.97 -5.42 4.25
N VAL A 298 -12.79 -6.46 4.44
CA VAL A 298 -14.21 -6.31 4.82
C VAL A 298 -14.33 -5.59 6.15
N ARG A 299 -13.49 -5.92 7.13
CA ARG A 299 -13.49 -5.25 8.44
C ARG A 299 -13.17 -3.76 8.29
N LEU A 300 -12.15 -3.41 7.52
CA LEU A 300 -11.78 -2.02 7.29
C LEU A 300 -12.86 -1.27 6.50
N PHE A 301 -13.42 -1.88 5.46
CA PHE A 301 -14.55 -1.35 4.71
C PHE A 301 -15.70 -1.01 5.66
N MET A 302 -16.11 -1.96 6.49
CA MET A 302 -17.23 -1.76 7.42
C MET A 302 -16.93 -0.67 8.44
N HIS A 303 -15.70 -0.61 8.96
CA HIS A 303 -15.27 0.46 9.88
C HIS A 303 -15.40 1.84 9.23
N MET A 304 -14.97 2.00 7.98
CA MET A 304 -15.13 3.25 7.24
C MET A 304 -16.60 3.55 6.97
N TRP A 305 -17.35 2.54 6.51
CA TRP A 305 -18.75 2.67 6.11
C TRP A 305 -19.63 3.13 7.27
N VAL A 306 -19.46 2.59 8.47
CA VAL A 306 -20.30 2.95 9.62
C VAL A 306 -19.83 4.22 10.36
N LYS A 307 -18.71 4.82 9.95
CA LYS A 307 -18.17 6.00 10.63
C LYS A 307 -19.13 7.19 10.55
N GLU A 308 -19.38 7.81 11.70
CA GLU A 308 -20.28 8.95 11.82
C GLU A 308 -19.77 10.16 11.01
N GLY A 309 -20.71 10.90 10.40
CA GLY A 309 -20.43 12.14 9.69
C GLY A 309 -20.05 11.99 8.21
N PHE A 310 -19.81 10.78 7.70
CA PHE A 310 -19.50 10.49 6.29
C PHE A 310 -20.77 10.21 5.43
N ASP A 311 -21.94 10.75 5.82
CA ASP A 311 -23.21 10.46 5.13
C ASP A 311 -23.24 10.98 3.68
N SER A 312 -22.63 12.14 3.41
CA SER A 312 -22.53 12.68 2.05
C SER A 312 -21.62 11.83 1.16
N HIS A 313 -20.46 11.41 1.69
CA HIS A 313 -19.53 10.52 1.00
C HIS A 313 -20.19 9.19 0.65
N ARG A 314 -20.91 8.57 1.60
CA ARG A 314 -21.69 7.35 1.34
C ARG A 314 -22.76 7.57 0.28
N ALA A 315 -23.46 8.70 0.29
CA ALA A 315 -24.47 9.01 -0.70
C ALA A 315 -23.88 9.12 -2.12
N LEU A 316 -22.66 9.67 -2.27
CA LEU A 316 -21.94 9.64 -3.55
C LEU A 316 -21.65 8.20 -3.98
N VAL A 317 -21.06 7.39 -3.10
CA VAL A 317 -20.68 6.00 -3.41
C VAL A 317 -21.90 5.17 -3.82
N ILE A 318 -23.03 5.31 -3.11
CA ILE A 318 -24.30 4.64 -3.46
C ILE A 318 -24.78 5.10 -4.84
N ARG A 319 -24.76 6.40 -5.10
CA ARG A 319 -25.17 6.94 -6.40
C ARG A 319 -24.31 6.41 -7.54
N GLU A 320 -22.99 6.36 -7.36
CA GLU A 320 -22.07 5.85 -8.36
C GLU A 320 -22.23 4.34 -8.60
N GLU A 321 -22.42 3.56 -7.54
CA GLU A 321 -22.56 2.11 -7.64
C GLU A 321 -23.96 1.68 -8.16
N LEU A 322 -25.03 2.41 -7.84
CA LEU A 322 -26.41 2.01 -8.16
C LEU A 322 -27.05 2.74 -9.34
N GLU A 323 -26.71 4.02 -9.56
CA GLU A 323 -27.37 4.85 -10.59
C GLU A 323 -26.46 5.11 -11.81
N ASP A 324 -25.15 5.21 -11.62
CA ASP A 324 -24.26 5.64 -12.70
C ASP A 324 -24.13 4.58 -13.80
N LYS A 325 -24.46 4.98 -15.03
CA LYS A 325 -24.44 4.14 -16.23
C LYS A 325 -23.06 4.11 -16.88
N SER A 326 -22.08 4.81 -16.32
CA SER A 326 -20.72 4.87 -16.82
C SER A 326 -20.10 3.46 -16.90
N PRO A 327 -19.72 2.99 -18.11
CA PRO A 327 -19.11 1.68 -18.29
C PRO A 327 -17.73 1.53 -17.63
N LEU A 328 -17.16 2.61 -17.07
CA LEU A 328 -15.89 2.60 -16.34
C LEU A 328 -16.03 2.22 -14.85
N PHE A 329 -17.21 2.38 -14.24
CA PHE A 329 -17.43 2.20 -12.79
C PHE A 329 -18.40 1.08 -12.41
N ARG A 330 -19.01 0.40 -13.37
CA ARG A 330 -20.12 -0.57 -13.17
C ARG A 330 -19.80 -1.87 -12.41
N THR A 331 -18.62 -2.02 -11.82
CA THR A 331 -18.20 -3.29 -11.19
C THR A 331 -17.30 -3.11 -9.97
N VAL A 332 -17.32 -1.96 -9.31
CA VAL A 332 -16.24 -1.63 -8.37
C VAL A 332 -16.45 -2.30 -7.02
N LEU A 333 -17.66 -2.26 -6.43
CA LEU A 333 -17.84 -2.73 -5.06
C LEU A 333 -18.72 -3.97 -4.93
N LEU A 334 -19.99 -3.93 -5.35
CA LEU A 334 -20.96 -4.97 -5.00
C LEU A 334 -20.61 -6.32 -5.63
N THR A 335 -20.24 -6.31 -6.91
CA THR A 335 -19.94 -7.54 -7.65
C THR A 335 -18.73 -8.29 -7.06
N PRO A 336 -17.56 -7.65 -6.87
CA PRO A 336 -16.43 -8.30 -6.19
C PRO A 336 -16.75 -8.84 -4.79
N LEU A 337 -17.54 -8.11 -4.00
CA LEU A 337 -17.96 -8.53 -2.67
C LEU A 337 -18.80 -9.82 -2.74
N VAL A 338 -19.79 -9.88 -3.62
CA VAL A 338 -20.63 -11.07 -3.84
C VAL A 338 -19.80 -12.26 -4.37
N GLU A 339 -18.91 -12.01 -5.32
CA GLU A 339 -18.01 -13.04 -5.87
C GLU A 339 -17.09 -13.63 -4.79
N LYS A 340 -16.68 -12.85 -3.79
CA LYS A 340 -15.92 -13.33 -2.62
C LYS A 340 -16.82 -13.87 -1.51
N GLY A 341 -18.11 -13.59 -1.52
CA GLY A 341 -19.09 -14.08 -0.54
C GLY A 341 -19.23 -13.15 0.66
N CYS A 342 -18.73 -11.93 0.54
CA CYS A 342 -18.71 -10.91 1.58
C CYS A 342 -20.03 -10.12 1.55
N MET A 343 -21.10 -10.72 2.07
CA MET A 343 -22.45 -10.16 1.94
C MET A 343 -22.76 -9.04 2.94
N GLU A 344 -22.07 -8.96 4.08
CA GLU A 344 -22.30 -7.92 5.09
C GLU A 344 -22.14 -6.49 4.52
N PRO A 345 -21.03 -6.15 3.83
CA PRO A 345 -20.89 -4.88 3.11
C PRO A 345 -21.98 -4.62 2.07
N VAL A 346 -22.39 -5.65 1.32
CA VAL A 346 -23.44 -5.55 0.29
C VAL A 346 -24.75 -5.09 0.90
N TRP A 347 -25.14 -5.70 2.03
CA TRP A 347 -26.34 -5.30 2.76
C TRP A 347 -26.22 -3.89 3.31
N ALA A 348 -25.07 -3.53 3.88
CA ALA A 348 -24.86 -2.20 4.44
C ALA A 348 -24.99 -1.08 3.40
N ILE A 349 -24.64 -1.35 2.14
CA ILE A 349 -24.84 -0.43 1.00
C ILE A 349 -26.32 -0.36 0.63
N LEU A 350 -26.94 -1.51 0.34
CA LEU A 350 -28.32 -1.58 -0.13
C LEU A 350 -29.34 -1.07 0.91
N ASP A 351 -29.11 -1.34 2.20
CA ASP A 351 -29.96 -0.88 3.31
C ASP A 351 -29.93 0.64 3.49
N LYS A 352 -28.88 1.31 2.99
CA LYS A 352 -28.71 2.77 3.08
C LYS A 352 -29.18 3.49 1.81
N ALA A 353 -29.33 2.77 0.70
CA ALA A 353 -29.87 3.29 -0.55
C ALA A 353 -31.37 3.59 -0.43
N ASN A 354 -31.85 4.57 -1.21
CA ASN A 354 -33.28 4.85 -1.26
C ASN A 354 -34.03 3.86 -2.17
N SER A 355 -35.36 3.82 -2.09
CA SER A 355 -36.18 2.86 -2.84
C SER A 355 -36.03 2.98 -4.35
N ASP A 356 -35.89 4.20 -4.87
CA ASP A 356 -35.77 4.45 -6.31
C ASP A 356 -34.42 3.94 -6.83
N GLN A 357 -33.34 4.19 -6.08
CA GLN A 357 -31.99 3.66 -6.34
C GLN A 357 -31.97 2.14 -6.38
N VAL A 358 -32.54 1.51 -5.35
CA VAL A 358 -32.62 0.05 -5.26
C VAL A 358 -33.40 -0.52 -6.43
N LYS A 359 -34.52 0.09 -6.79
CA LYS A 359 -35.34 -0.35 -7.92
C LYS A 359 -34.60 -0.25 -9.25
N GLU A 360 -33.96 0.89 -9.54
CA GLU A 360 -33.17 1.04 -10.77
C GLU A 360 -32.02 0.05 -10.83
N PHE A 361 -31.33 -0.19 -9.71
CA PHE A 361 -30.26 -1.17 -9.62
C PHE A 361 -30.75 -2.60 -9.87
N MET A 362 -31.88 -3.00 -9.27
CA MET A 362 -32.44 -4.36 -9.44
C MET A 362 -32.87 -4.65 -10.87
N ASP A 363 -33.18 -3.62 -11.67
CA ASP A 363 -33.48 -3.74 -13.11
C ASP A 363 -32.20 -3.75 -13.99
N SER A 364 -31.01 -3.71 -13.39
CA SER A 364 -29.73 -3.62 -14.10
C SER A 364 -29.13 -5.00 -14.41
N ARG A 365 -28.27 -5.05 -15.44
CA ARG A 365 -27.44 -6.24 -15.75
C ARG A 365 -26.51 -6.65 -14.61
N GLN A 366 -26.13 -5.71 -13.74
CA GLN A 366 -25.26 -6.01 -12.61
C GLN A 366 -26.02 -6.81 -11.55
N ALA A 367 -27.27 -6.44 -11.26
CA ALA A 367 -28.14 -7.21 -10.37
C ALA A 367 -28.44 -8.60 -10.94
N GLU A 368 -28.70 -8.73 -12.24
CA GLU A 368 -28.84 -10.05 -12.91
C GLU A 368 -27.58 -10.92 -12.73
N TYR A 369 -26.40 -10.33 -12.89
CA TYR A 369 -25.14 -11.04 -12.67
C TYR A 369 -24.99 -11.48 -11.21
N ILE A 370 -25.19 -10.58 -10.25
CA ILE A 370 -25.14 -10.88 -8.80
C ILE A 370 -26.13 -12.00 -8.44
N GLN A 371 -27.36 -11.95 -8.98
CA GLN A 371 -28.35 -13.00 -8.80
C GLN A 371 -27.81 -14.36 -9.29
N SER A 372 -27.22 -14.40 -10.50
CA SER A 372 -26.66 -15.63 -11.06
C SER A 372 -25.49 -16.22 -10.26
N VAL A 373 -24.71 -15.36 -9.58
CA VAL A 373 -23.65 -15.79 -8.66
C VAL A 373 -24.24 -16.36 -7.38
N LEU A 374 -25.23 -15.68 -6.79
CA LEU A 374 -25.90 -16.10 -5.56
C LEU A 374 -26.69 -17.40 -5.72
N GLU A 375 -27.37 -17.59 -6.85
CA GLU A 375 -28.09 -18.84 -7.20
C GLU A 375 -27.19 -20.08 -7.12
N LYS A 376 -25.91 -19.94 -7.43
CA LYS A 376 -24.94 -21.04 -7.40
C LYS A 376 -24.29 -21.25 -6.04
N ARG A 377 -24.41 -20.29 -5.12
CA ARG A 377 -23.56 -20.24 -3.92
C ARG A 377 -24.33 -20.25 -2.62
N ASP A 378 -25.35 -19.41 -2.48
CA ASP A 378 -26.07 -19.23 -1.22
C ASP A 378 -27.53 -18.80 -1.44
N ALA A 379 -28.44 -19.75 -1.29
CA ALA A 379 -29.88 -19.53 -1.39
C ALA A 379 -30.41 -18.55 -0.32
N GLY A 380 -29.76 -18.46 0.85
CA GLY A 380 -30.13 -17.53 1.92
C GLY A 380 -29.88 -16.08 1.50
N SER A 381 -28.65 -15.78 1.07
CA SER A 381 -28.29 -14.47 0.54
C SER A 381 -29.06 -14.12 -0.74
N LEU A 382 -29.34 -15.09 -1.62
CA LEU A 382 -30.20 -14.87 -2.79
C LEU A 382 -31.60 -14.39 -2.37
N ASN A 383 -32.23 -15.06 -1.42
CA ASN A 383 -33.57 -14.68 -0.95
C ASN A 383 -33.59 -13.28 -0.34
N LYS A 384 -32.53 -12.91 0.41
CA LYS A 384 -32.40 -11.55 0.94
C LYS A 384 -32.17 -10.54 -0.18
N PHE A 385 -31.31 -10.83 -1.16
CA PHE A 385 -31.06 -9.97 -2.31
C PHE A 385 -32.36 -9.69 -3.10
N LEU A 386 -33.13 -10.73 -3.40
CA LEU A 386 -34.42 -10.62 -4.10
C LEU A 386 -35.51 -9.92 -3.27
N SER A 387 -35.31 -9.73 -1.96
CA SER A 387 -36.26 -8.98 -1.14
C SER A 387 -36.20 -7.48 -1.41
N TYR A 388 -35.07 -6.96 -1.89
CA TYR A 388 -34.90 -5.54 -2.25
C TYR A 388 -35.73 -5.13 -3.48
N SER A 389 -36.09 -6.07 -4.36
CA SER A 389 -36.96 -5.80 -5.52
C SER A 389 -38.45 -5.91 -5.21
N LYS A 390 -38.84 -6.29 -3.98
CA LYS A 390 -40.26 -6.37 -3.61
C LYS A 390 -40.78 -4.99 -3.26
N PRO A 391 -41.92 -4.55 -3.83
CA PRO A 391 -42.50 -3.27 -3.47
C PRO A 391 -42.82 -3.26 -1.96
N THR A 392 -42.46 -2.16 -1.30
CA THR A 392 -42.77 -2.00 0.13
C THR A 392 -44.29 -1.85 0.31
N ALA A 393 -44.80 -2.20 1.49
CA ALA A 393 -46.23 -2.10 1.79
C ALA A 393 -46.78 -0.66 1.57
N GLU A 394 -45.94 0.36 1.76
CA GLU A 394 -46.27 1.77 1.52
C GLU A 394 -46.41 2.12 0.02
N GLU A 395 -45.64 1.47 -0.86
CA GLU A 395 -45.78 1.62 -2.32
C GLU A 395 -47.04 0.92 -2.84
N LEU A 396 -47.41 -0.21 -2.25
CA LEU A 396 -48.67 -0.90 -2.53
C LEU A 396 -49.88 -0.04 -2.10
N ASP A 397 -49.80 0.66 -0.98
CA ASP A 397 -50.85 1.57 -0.49
C ASP A 397 -50.97 2.85 -1.35
N ARG A 398 -49.84 3.44 -1.79
CA ARG A 398 -49.86 4.58 -2.73
C ARG A 398 -50.34 4.18 -4.12
N SER A 399 -49.96 2.99 -4.59
CA SER A 399 -50.45 2.40 -5.84
C SER A 399 -51.95 2.14 -5.77
N ALA A 400 -52.43 1.57 -4.66
CA ALA A 400 -53.85 1.34 -4.44
C ALA A 400 -54.63 2.67 -4.42
N SER A 401 -54.14 3.70 -3.71
CA SER A 401 -54.82 5.01 -3.65
C SER A 401 -54.83 5.75 -4.99
N LEU A 402 -53.74 5.69 -5.78
CA LEU A 402 -53.71 6.25 -7.14
C LEU A 402 -54.65 5.51 -8.10
N THR A 403 -54.82 4.20 -7.91
CA THR A 403 -55.75 3.40 -8.71
C THR A 403 -57.20 3.69 -8.31
N GLU A 404 -57.47 3.89 -7.02
CA GLU A 404 -58.77 4.32 -6.49
C GLU A 404 -59.17 5.72 -6.97
N VAL A 405 -58.22 6.67 -6.99
CA VAL A 405 -58.43 8.03 -7.51
C VAL A 405 -58.65 8.05 -9.02
N LYS A 406 -57.99 7.15 -9.78
CA LYS A 406 -58.24 7.00 -11.23
C LYS A 406 -59.60 6.35 -11.51
N LEU A 407 -59.99 5.36 -10.70
CA LEU A 407 -61.31 4.71 -10.79
C LEU A 407 -62.43 5.68 -10.42
N SER A 408 -62.26 6.51 -9.38
CA SER A 408 -63.28 7.50 -8.98
C SER A 408 -63.47 8.58 -10.04
N LYS A 409 -62.38 9.09 -10.64
CA LYS A 409 -62.46 10.03 -11.77
C LYS A 409 -63.11 9.42 -13.00
N ALA A 410 -62.81 8.17 -13.34
CA ALA A 410 -63.46 7.48 -14.45
C ALA A 410 -64.97 7.26 -14.20
N TYR A 411 -65.36 6.99 -12.94
CA TYR A 411 -66.76 6.85 -12.53
C TYR A 411 -67.54 8.17 -12.57
N GLU A 412 -66.91 9.29 -12.19
CA GLU A 412 -67.52 10.62 -12.33
C GLU A 412 -67.69 11.02 -13.80
N GLN A 413 -66.72 10.67 -14.65
CA GLN A 413 -66.77 10.96 -16.08
C GLN A 413 -67.87 10.15 -16.79
N LEU A 414 -68.03 8.87 -16.44
CA LEU A 414 -69.12 8.02 -16.93
C LEU A 414 -70.52 8.49 -16.49
N ARG A 415 -70.65 9.07 -15.29
CA ARG A 415 -71.91 9.67 -14.83
C ARG A 415 -72.27 11.01 -15.48
N LEU A 416 -71.27 11.77 -15.92
CA LEU A 416 -71.47 12.99 -16.68
C LEU A 416 -71.98 12.71 -18.10
N ASP A 417 -71.55 11.59 -18.70
CA ASP A 417 -72.00 11.17 -20.04
C ASP A 417 -73.43 10.59 -20.06
N GLU A 418 -73.90 10.01 -18.94
CA GLU A 418 -75.30 9.57 -18.78
C GLU A 418 -76.30 10.73 -18.55
N ALA A 419 -75.83 11.94 -18.22
CA ALA A 419 -76.68 13.12 -17.97
C ALA A 419 -76.90 14.00 -19.22
N ILE A 420 -76.32 13.63 -20.38
CA ILE A 420 -76.37 14.40 -21.64
C ILE A 420 -77.17 13.68 -22.75
N LEU A 421 -77.75 12.52 -22.49
CA LEU A 421 -78.72 11.84 -23.36
C LEU A 421 -80.14 11.96 -22.81
#